data_AF-A0AAX2DGD0-F1
#
_entry.id   AF-A0AAX2DGD0-F1
#
_cell.length_a   1.000
_cell.length_b   1.000
_cell.length_c   1.000
_cell.angle_alpha   90.00
_cell.angle_beta   90.00
_cell.angle_gamma   90.00
#
_symmetry.space_group_name_H-M   'P 1'
#
loop_
_entity.id
_entity.type
_entity.pdbx_description
1 polymer ?
#
loop_
_entity_poly.entity_id
_entity_poly.type
_entity_poly.pdbx_seq_one_letter_code
_entity_poly.pdbx_strand_id
1 'polypeptide(L)'
;MLIRSLTLATLLAIAGPLFAADGDSLLVAEVGKSRPLVVIAPSTVDPAWISLKKALDEPAGKQGFSERNMVLYTVLNTIGQRDGKDLDPQSTMALIRSLKLGAGAQTKIILVGKDGEKKLEHSGAIELKELFDTVDKLPAAEKEATPPAPPPAPEVAPAKDAKGAKPGKAAKPAAAPKPLDD
;
A
#
# COMPACT_ATOMS: atom_id res chain seq x y z
N MET A 1 36.84 56.42 -33.58
CA MET A 1 35.57 56.93 -33.02
C MET A 1 34.61 55.77 -32.88
N LEU A 2 34.25 55.43 -31.64
CA LEU A 2 33.30 54.37 -31.28
C LEU A 2 31.88 54.81 -31.65
N ILE A 3 31.20 54.06 -32.50
CA ILE A 3 29.77 54.19 -32.80
C ILE A 3 29.17 52.83 -32.38
N ARG A 4 28.73 52.69 -31.14
CA ARG A 4 27.35 52.92 -30.66
C ARG A 4 26.30 52.05 -31.39
N SER A 5 25.97 50.94 -30.73
CA SER A 5 24.61 50.42 -30.53
C SER A 5 23.89 49.78 -31.71
N LEU A 6 23.58 48.48 -31.62
CA LEU A 6 22.19 48.03 -31.58
C LEU A 6 22.09 46.59 -31.01
N THR A 7 21.58 46.53 -29.78
CA THR A 7 21.10 45.34 -29.07
C THR A 7 19.95 44.66 -29.81
N LEU A 8 20.05 43.35 -30.07
CA LEU A 8 18.87 42.53 -30.36
C LEU A 8 18.99 41.15 -29.71
N ALA A 9 18.25 41.02 -28.60
CA ALA A 9 17.54 39.86 -28.08
C ALA A 9 17.90 38.46 -28.60
N THR A 10 18.30 37.59 -27.68
CA THR A 10 17.72 36.24 -27.52
C THR A 10 18.00 35.72 -26.10
N LEU A 11 17.23 36.22 -25.14
CA LEU A 11 17.07 35.55 -23.85
C LEU A 11 16.20 34.31 -24.10
N LEU A 12 16.82 33.19 -24.46
CA LEU A 12 16.12 31.91 -24.52
C LEU A 12 15.98 31.39 -23.09
N ALA A 13 14.95 31.89 -22.41
CA ALA A 13 14.36 31.24 -21.26
C ALA A 13 13.89 29.85 -21.72
N ILE A 14 14.73 28.85 -21.52
CA ILE A 14 14.30 27.46 -21.57
C ILE A 14 13.38 27.30 -20.37
N ALA A 15 12.09 27.50 -20.63
CA ALA A 15 11.00 26.97 -19.84
C ALA A 15 11.20 25.44 -19.81
N GLY A 16 11.94 24.97 -18.80
CA GLY A 16 11.86 23.58 -18.40
C GLY A 16 10.38 23.29 -18.09
N PRO A 17 9.85 22.11 -18.46
CA PRO A 17 8.56 21.70 -17.95
C PRO A 17 8.71 21.64 -16.43
N LEU A 18 8.16 22.64 -15.75
CA LEU A 18 7.74 22.49 -14.37
C LEU A 18 6.65 21.43 -14.44
N PHE A 19 7.03 20.16 -14.32
CA PHE A 19 6.15 19.20 -13.68
C PHE A 19 5.96 19.74 -12.27
N ALA A 20 4.97 20.63 -12.15
CA ALA A 20 4.28 20.84 -10.90
C ALA A 20 3.86 19.43 -10.47
N ALA A 21 4.60 18.87 -9.53
CA ALA A 21 4.09 17.82 -8.66
C ALA A 21 3.00 18.48 -7.82
N ASP A 22 1.89 18.79 -8.48
CA ASP A 22 0.63 19.15 -7.87
C ASP A 22 0.34 18.02 -6.89
N GLY A 23 0.10 18.38 -5.62
CA GLY A 23 -0.03 17.40 -4.55
C GLY A 23 -1.23 16.45 -4.67
N ASP A 24 -2.00 16.52 -5.77
CA ASP A 24 -2.81 15.39 -6.26
C ASP A 24 -1.96 14.13 -6.48
N SER A 25 -0.67 14.29 -6.72
CA SER A 25 0.29 13.22 -6.92
C SER A 25 0.46 12.31 -5.72
N LEU A 26 0.15 12.72 -4.48
CA LEU A 26 0.37 11.82 -3.34
C LEU A 26 -0.64 10.68 -3.32
N LEU A 27 -1.94 10.98 -3.42
CA LEU A 27 -2.95 9.92 -3.49
C LEU A 27 -2.87 9.19 -4.83
N VAL A 28 -2.62 9.90 -5.93
CA VAL A 28 -2.44 9.30 -7.26
C VAL A 28 -1.21 8.39 -7.31
N ALA A 29 -0.12 8.72 -6.60
CA ALA A 29 1.06 7.86 -6.52
C ALA A 29 0.82 6.57 -5.74
N GLU A 30 -0.15 6.55 -4.83
CA GLU A 30 -0.55 5.36 -4.07
C GLU A 30 -1.54 4.47 -4.82
N VAL A 31 -2.20 4.97 -5.88
CA VAL A 31 -3.09 4.18 -6.74
C VAL A 31 -2.34 2.95 -7.27
N GLY A 32 -2.94 1.77 -7.08
CA GLY A 32 -2.40 0.47 -7.43
C GLY A 32 -1.31 -0.06 -6.49
N LYS A 33 -0.73 0.78 -5.61
CA LYS A 33 0.37 0.39 -4.73
C LYS A 33 -0.12 0.07 -3.32
N SER A 34 -0.70 1.04 -2.65
CA SER A 34 -1.11 0.96 -1.24
C SER A 34 -2.53 1.50 -1.03
N ARG A 35 -3.03 1.37 0.19
CA ARG A 35 -4.31 1.92 0.63
C ARG A 35 -4.06 3.08 1.59
N PRO A 36 -4.21 4.34 1.15
CA PRO A 36 -4.05 5.48 2.02
C PRO A 36 -5.16 5.54 3.08
N LEU A 37 -4.80 5.52 4.36
CA LEU A 37 -5.66 5.98 5.44
C LEU A 37 -5.33 7.44 5.71
N VAL A 38 -6.28 8.34 5.49
CA VAL A 38 -6.12 9.78 5.73
C VAL A 38 -6.89 10.16 6.98
N VAL A 39 -6.18 10.75 7.94
CA VAL A 39 -6.74 11.24 9.20
C VAL A 39 -6.55 12.75 9.26
N ILE A 40 -7.64 13.51 9.34
CA ILE A 40 -7.59 14.96 9.49
C ILE A 40 -8.18 15.32 10.83
N ALA A 41 -7.42 15.98 11.69
CA ALA A 41 -7.90 16.45 12.99
C ALA A 41 -7.59 17.95 13.17
N PRO A 42 -8.46 18.68 13.87
CA PRO A 42 -8.23 20.10 14.15
C PRO A 42 -7.03 20.31 15.08
N SER A 43 -6.62 19.31 15.85
CA SER A 43 -5.53 19.39 16.82
C SER A 43 -4.82 18.06 17.00
N THR A 44 -3.54 18.12 17.41
CA THR A 44 -2.73 16.95 17.80
C THR A 44 -3.20 16.32 19.11
N VAL A 45 -3.97 17.05 19.92
CA VAL A 45 -4.55 16.55 21.18
C VAL A 45 -6.01 16.12 21.05
N ASP A 46 -6.50 15.97 19.82
CA ASP A 46 -7.85 15.49 19.57
C ASP A 46 -8.03 14.05 20.13
N PRO A 47 -9.09 13.78 20.93
CA PRO A 47 -9.24 12.49 21.59
C PRO A 47 -9.45 11.32 20.62
N ALA A 48 -10.10 11.56 19.47
CA ALA A 48 -10.27 10.52 18.45
C ALA A 48 -8.93 10.19 17.79
N TRP A 49 -8.11 11.21 17.50
CA TRP A 49 -6.75 11.00 17.00
C TRP A 49 -5.86 10.27 18.00
N ILE A 50 -5.84 10.68 19.27
CA ILE A 50 -5.00 10.03 20.30
C ILE A 50 -5.36 8.55 20.43
N SER A 51 -6.65 8.24 20.47
CA SER A 51 -7.15 6.87 20.60
C SER A 51 -6.75 6.02 19.39
N LEU A 52 -6.94 6.55 18.18
CA LEU A 52 -6.53 5.89 16.95
C LEU A 52 -5.02 5.70 16.87
N LYS A 53 -4.23 6.73 17.18
CA LYS A 53 -2.77 6.67 17.21
C LYS A 53 -2.28 5.59 18.18
N LYS A 54 -2.86 5.52 19.38
CA LYS A 54 -2.50 4.50 20.36
C LYS A 54 -2.76 3.08 19.81
N ALA A 55 -3.92 2.88 19.18
CA ALA A 55 -4.25 1.60 18.56
C ALA A 55 -3.32 1.27 17.37
N LEU A 56 -2.89 2.27 16.61
CA LEU A 56 -1.92 2.13 15.51
C LEU A 56 -0.52 1.79 16.01
N ASP A 57 -0.13 2.29 17.18
CA ASP A 57 1.17 2.04 17.78
C ASP A 57 1.29 0.62 18.38
N GLU A 58 0.15 -0.03 18.66
CA GLU A 58 0.08 -1.43 19.10
C GLU A 58 0.54 -2.42 18.01
N PRO A 59 1.12 -3.57 18.39
CA PRO A 59 1.63 -4.55 17.42
C PRO A 59 0.55 -5.06 16.47
N ALA A 60 -0.69 -5.25 16.96
CA ALA A 60 -1.82 -5.68 16.14
C ALA A 60 -2.21 -4.62 15.09
N GLY A 61 -2.14 -3.33 15.42
CA GLY A 61 -2.40 -2.25 14.48
C GLY A 61 -1.34 -2.18 13.38
N LYS A 62 -0.06 -2.23 13.76
CA LYS A 62 1.07 -2.23 12.80
C LYS A 62 1.03 -3.43 11.86
N GLN A 63 0.78 -4.62 12.41
CA GLN A 63 0.65 -5.83 11.62
C GLN A 63 -0.53 -5.71 10.66
N GLY A 64 -1.68 -5.23 11.13
CA GLY A 64 -2.86 -5.03 10.28
C GLY A 64 -2.66 -4.04 9.14
N PHE A 65 -1.85 -2.99 9.35
CA PHE A 65 -1.45 -2.05 8.29
C PHE A 65 -0.52 -2.70 7.26
N SER A 66 0.46 -3.48 7.72
CA SER A 66 1.41 -4.17 6.86
C SER A 66 0.71 -5.22 5.98
N GLU A 67 -0.10 -6.09 6.59
CA GLU A 67 -0.84 -7.16 5.90
C GLU A 67 -1.80 -6.62 4.83
N ARG A 68 -2.39 -5.44 5.07
CA ARG A 68 -3.37 -4.82 4.16
C ARG A 68 -2.77 -3.78 3.24
N ASN A 69 -1.44 -3.64 3.25
CA ASN A 69 -0.67 -2.66 2.48
C ASN A 69 -1.21 -1.23 2.63
N MET A 70 -1.35 -0.77 3.87
CA MET A 70 -1.91 0.54 4.20
C MET A 70 -0.81 1.56 4.51
N VAL A 71 -1.06 2.82 4.16
CA VAL A 71 -0.16 3.96 4.41
C VAL A 71 -0.92 5.02 5.19
N LEU A 72 -0.34 5.55 6.26
CA LEU A 72 -0.99 6.54 7.10
C LEU A 72 -0.64 7.95 6.63
N TYR A 73 -1.66 8.74 6.32
CA TYR A 73 -1.55 10.18 6.13
C TYR A 73 -2.27 10.88 7.28
N THR A 74 -1.59 11.82 7.93
CA THR A 74 -2.19 12.64 8.98
C THR A 74 -2.16 14.09 8.57
N VAL A 75 -3.19 14.85 8.92
CA VAL A 75 -3.24 16.30 8.80
C VAL A 75 -3.73 16.85 10.13
N LEU A 76 -2.80 17.32 10.95
CA LEU A 76 -3.09 17.81 12.30
C LEU A 76 -2.83 19.31 12.33
N ASN A 77 -3.86 20.10 12.60
CA ASN A 77 -3.75 21.57 12.60
C ASN A 77 -3.03 22.11 11.34
N THR A 78 -3.43 21.63 10.15
CA THR A 78 -2.84 21.96 8.84
C THR A 78 -1.40 21.47 8.57
N ILE A 79 -0.83 20.68 9.47
CA ILE A 79 0.48 20.04 9.29
C ILE A 79 0.24 18.61 8.79
N GLY A 80 0.69 18.33 7.56
CA GLY A 80 0.57 17.01 6.94
C GLY A 80 1.76 16.11 7.26
N GLN A 81 1.52 14.82 7.51
CA GLN A 81 2.55 13.80 7.58
C GLN A 81 2.13 12.55 6.82
N ARG A 82 3.11 11.81 6.32
CA ARG A 82 2.96 10.47 5.74
C ARG A 82 3.82 9.50 6.52
N ASP A 83 3.21 8.51 7.17
CA ASP A 83 3.87 7.53 8.05
C ASP A 83 4.79 8.20 9.09
N GLY A 84 4.39 9.38 9.60
CA GLY A 84 5.16 10.18 10.54
C GLY A 84 6.26 11.06 9.91
N LYS A 85 6.46 11.03 8.60
CA LYS A 85 7.34 11.96 7.87
C LYS A 85 6.57 13.20 7.43
N ASP A 86 7.10 14.38 7.75
CA ASP A 86 6.46 15.64 7.38
C ASP A 86 6.29 15.79 5.86
N LEU A 87 5.10 16.26 5.48
CA LEU A 87 4.77 16.68 4.13
C LEU A 87 4.96 18.19 4.02
N ASP A 88 5.32 18.65 2.83
CA ASP A 88 5.36 20.08 2.57
C ASP A 88 3.93 20.69 2.61
N PRO A 89 3.79 21.99 2.88
CA PRO A 89 2.48 22.64 2.96
C PRO A 89 1.67 22.55 1.66
N GLN A 90 2.31 22.55 0.48
CA GLN A 90 1.62 22.47 -0.80
C GLN A 90 0.98 21.10 -0.98
N SER A 91 1.72 20.03 -0.69
CA SER A 91 1.21 18.65 -0.67
C SER A 91 0.09 18.46 0.34
N THR A 92 0.22 19.03 1.53
CA THR A 92 -0.82 18.96 2.57
C THR A 92 -2.12 19.61 2.12
N MET A 93 -2.04 20.81 1.53
CA MET A 93 -3.23 21.51 1.02
C MET A 93 -3.86 20.81 -0.17
N ALA A 94 -3.06 20.18 -1.03
CA ALA A 94 -3.57 19.37 -2.12
C ALA A 94 -4.30 18.11 -1.62
N LEU A 95 -3.80 17.45 -0.56
CA LEU A 95 -4.47 16.32 0.09
C LEU A 95 -5.85 16.72 0.67
N ILE A 96 -5.93 17.86 1.35
CA ILE A 96 -7.20 18.38 1.88
C ILE A 96 -8.18 18.65 0.71
N ARG A 97 -7.68 19.26 -0.36
CA ARG A 97 -8.49 19.63 -1.54
C ARG A 97 -8.96 18.41 -2.34
N SER A 98 -8.09 17.42 -2.57
CA SER A 98 -8.40 16.23 -3.37
C SER A 98 -9.50 15.40 -2.73
N LEU A 99 -9.50 15.31 -1.40
CA LEU A 99 -10.53 14.64 -0.63
C LEU A 99 -11.82 15.48 -0.48
N LYS A 100 -11.82 16.71 -1.02
CA LYS A 100 -12.88 17.73 -0.89
C LYS A 100 -13.28 17.95 0.57
N LEU A 101 -12.31 17.84 1.47
CA LEU A 101 -12.55 18.01 2.90
C LEU A 101 -12.55 19.50 3.18
N GLY A 102 -13.74 20.04 3.46
CA GLY A 102 -13.84 21.38 4.02
C GLY A 102 -13.16 21.46 5.39
N ALA A 103 -12.91 22.68 5.86
CA ALA A 103 -12.48 22.93 7.23
C ALA A 103 -13.59 22.51 8.20
N GLY A 104 -13.62 21.22 8.55
CA GLY A 104 -14.53 20.66 9.53
C GLY A 104 -13.96 20.80 10.93
N ALA A 105 -14.82 21.08 11.92
CA ALA A 105 -14.44 21.16 13.33
C ALA A 105 -14.18 19.78 13.98
N GLN A 106 -14.44 18.69 13.27
CA GLN A 106 -14.37 17.31 13.78
C GLN A 106 -13.28 16.53 13.05
N THR A 107 -12.67 15.58 13.76
CA THR A 107 -11.74 14.62 13.15
C THR A 107 -12.43 13.81 12.07
N LYS A 108 -11.80 13.70 10.90
CA LYS A 108 -12.25 12.91 9.76
C LYS A 108 -11.25 11.79 9.51
N ILE A 109 -11.74 10.56 9.43
CA ILE A 109 -10.95 9.39 9.02
C ILE A 109 -11.50 8.91 7.68
N ILE A 110 -10.62 8.83 6.69
CA ILE A 110 -10.97 8.47 5.32
C ILE A 110 -10.08 7.35 4.85
N LEU A 111 -10.68 6.26 4.43
CA LEU A 111 -9.98 5.17 3.75
C LEU A 111 -10.07 5.39 2.25
N VAL A 112 -8.93 5.44 1.58
CA VAL A 112 -8.83 5.47 0.12
C VAL A 112 -8.43 4.09 -0.37
N GLY A 113 -9.14 3.59 -1.38
CA GLY A 113 -8.89 2.31 -2.03
C GLY A 113 -7.62 2.31 -2.87
N LYS A 114 -7.25 1.15 -3.40
CA LYS A 114 -6.11 1.06 -4.35
C LYS A 114 -6.50 1.66 -5.71
N ASP A 115 -7.78 1.85 -5.96
CA ASP A 115 -8.30 2.56 -7.13
C ASP A 115 -8.24 4.09 -7.00
N GLY A 116 -7.88 4.61 -5.82
CA GLY A 116 -7.87 6.05 -5.55
C GLY A 116 -9.23 6.63 -5.16
N GLU A 117 -10.26 5.79 -5.01
CA GLU A 117 -11.59 6.23 -4.57
C GLU A 117 -11.76 6.13 -3.05
N LYS A 118 -12.60 6.99 -2.48
CA LYS A 118 -12.94 6.95 -1.05
C LYS A 118 -13.82 5.73 -0.78
N LYS A 119 -13.35 4.84 0.11
CA LYS A 119 -14.05 3.61 0.54
C LYS A 119 -14.79 3.79 1.86
N LEU A 120 -14.24 4.63 2.73
CA LEU A 120 -14.84 4.95 4.01
C LEU A 120 -14.61 6.43 4.29
N GLU A 121 -15.61 7.11 4.82
CA GLU A 121 -15.48 8.44 5.40
C GLU A 121 -16.23 8.42 6.73
N HIS A 122 -15.49 8.55 7.83
CA HIS A 122 -16.04 8.59 9.17
C HIS A 122 -15.63 9.88 9.90
N SER A 123 -16.49 10.33 10.80
CA SER A 123 -16.29 11.56 11.58
C SER A 123 -16.28 11.21 13.05
N GLY A 124 -15.25 11.64 13.78
CA GLY A 124 -15.06 11.31 15.19
C GLY A 124 -14.19 10.07 15.41
N ALA A 125 -14.44 9.35 16.51
CA ALA A 125 -13.67 8.17 16.87
C ALA A 125 -14.07 6.96 16.03
N ILE A 126 -13.08 6.20 15.57
CA ILE A 126 -13.25 4.93 14.86
C ILE A 126 -12.34 3.88 15.48
N GLU A 127 -12.81 2.64 15.53
CA GLU A 127 -11.99 1.51 15.94
C GLU A 127 -11.19 0.94 14.76
N LEU A 128 -9.94 0.52 15.01
CA LEU A 128 -9.11 -0.12 13.96
C LEU A 128 -9.77 -1.37 13.38
N LYS A 129 -10.54 -2.08 14.21
CA LYS A 129 -11.26 -3.27 13.76
C LYS A 129 -12.26 -2.94 12.66
N GLU A 130 -13.03 -1.85 12.80
CA GLU A 130 -13.99 -1.43 11.79
C GLU A 130 -13.30 -1.01 10.49
N LEU A 131 -12.14 -0.35 10.61
CA LEU A 131 -11.34 0.03 9.45
C LEU A 131 -10.83 -1.21 8.69
N PHE A 132 -10.26 -2.17 9.41
CA PHE A 132 -9.77 -3.42 8.84
C PHE A 132 -10.89 -4.27 8.26
N ASP A 133 -12.02 -4.40 8.96
CA ASP A 133 -13.20 -5.12 8.47
C ASP A 133 -13.74 -4.46 7.18
N THR A 134 -13.62 -3.14 7.04
CA THR A 134 -13.99 -2.42 5.81
C THR A 134 -13.03 -2.77 4.67
N VAL A 135 -11.71 -2.73 4.92
CA VAL A 135 -10.69 -3.15 3.94
C VAL A 135 -10.89 -4.61 3.52
N ASP A 136 -11.18 -5.48 4.48
CA ASP A 136 -11.38 -6.91 4.30
C ASP A 136 -12.73 -7.23 3.60
N LYS A 137 -13.62 -6.26 3.41
CA LYS A 137 -14.85 -6.39 2.62
C LYS A 137 -14.70 -5.85 1.19
N LEU A 138 -13.61 -5.15 0.87
CA LEU A 138 -13.37 -4.62 -0.48
C LEU A 138 -13.26 -5.74 -1.54
N PRO A 139 -13.64 -5.48 -2.80
CA PRO A 139 -13.59 -6.48 -3.86
C PRO A 139 -12.15 -6.97 -4.11
N ALA A 140 -12.04 -8.23 -4.57
CA ALA A 140 -10.75 -8.89 -4.82
C ALA A 140 -9.83 -8.10 -5.76
N ALA A 141 -10.40 -7.31 -6.68
CA ALA A 141 -9.65 -6.39 -7.55
C ALA A 141 -8.77 -5.38 -6.79
N GLU A 142 -9.14 -5.06 -5.55
CA GLU A 142 -8.31 -4.24 -4.68
C GLU A 142 -7.47 -5.06 -3.68
N LYS A 143 -7.81 -6.32 -3.41
CA LYS A 143 -7.19 -7.19 -2.38
C LYS A 143 -6.00 -8.02 -2.89
N GLU A 144 -5.17 -7.43 -3.74
CA GLU A 144 -4.05 -8.06 -4.46
C GLU A 144 -4.44 -8.61 -5.83
N ALA A 145 -3.60 -8.24 -6.81
CA ALA A 145 -3.40 -9.05 -8.00
C ALA A 145 -3.05 -10.46 -7.52
N THR A 146 -3.94 -11.40 -7.79
CA THR A 146 -3.64 -12.83 -7.73
C THR A 146 -2.33 -13.03 -8.51
N PRO A 147 -1.23 -13.50 -7.89
CA PRO A 147 -0.15 -14.07 -8.68
C PRO A 147 -0.81 -15.11 -9.59
N PRO A 148 -0.61 -15.06 -10.93
CA PRO A 148 -1.24 -16.03 -11.81
C PRO A 148 -0.95 -17.42 -11.25
N ALA A 149 -2.01 -18.19 -11.02
CA ALA A 149 -1.89 -19.55 -10.55
C ALA A 149 -0.83 -20.24 -11.42
N PRO A 150 0.23 -20.85 -10.83
CA PRO A 150 1.16 -21.63 -11.63
C PRO A 150 0.33 -22.64 -12.43
N PRO A 151 0.58 -22.77 -13.74
CA PRO A 151 -0.18 -23.66 -14.59
C PRO A 151 -0.22 -25.05 -13.94
N PRO A 152 -1.38 -25.72 -13.94
CA PRO A 152 -1.49 -27.04 -13.34
C PRO A 152 -0.41 -27.93 -13.96
N ALA A 153 0.49 -28.43 -13.10
CA ALA A 153 1.40 -29.49 -13.49
C ALA A 153 0.54 -30.64 -14.03
N PRO A 154 0.87 -31.22 -15.20
CA PRO A 154 0.10 -32.31 -15.76
C PRO A 154 0.05 -33.46 -14.75
N GLU A 155 -1.18 -33.73 -14.30
CA GLU A 155 -1.58 -34.86 -13.49
C GLU A 155 -1.10 -36.13 -14.20
N VAL A 156 -0.12 -36.82 -13.62
CA VAL A 156 0.26 -38.15 -14.05
C VAL A 156 -0.91 -39.06 -13.70
N ALA A 157 -1.62 -39.51 -14.73
CA ALA A 157 -2.78 -40.39 -14.63
C ALA A 157 -2.47 -41.64 -13.78
N PRO A 158 -3.38 -42.05 -12.88
CA PRO A 158 -3.25 -43.32 -12.18
C PRO A 158 -3.68 -44.46 -13.10
N ALA A 159 -2.73 -45.29 -13.54
CA ALA A 159 -3.05 -46.56 -14.16
C ALA A 159 -3.47 -47.57 -13.09
N LYS A 160 -4.77 -47.89 -13.04
CA LYS A 160 -5.36 -48.99 -12.29
C LYS A 160 -5.09 -50.34 -12.95
N ASP A 161 -4.68 -51.29 -12.12
CA ASP A 161 -5.08 -52.70 -12.02
C ASP A 161 -5.04 -53.62 -13.27
N ALA A 162 -4.27 -54.72 -13.20
CA ALA A 162 -4.83 -56.05 -12.89
C ALA A 162 -3.86 -57.22 -13.20
N LYS A 163 -3.64 -58.05 -12.17
CA LYS A 163 -3.80 -59.52 -12.15
C LYS A 163 -2.82 -60.42 -12.92
N GLY A 164 -2.08 -61.23 -12.14
CA GLY A 164 -1.95 -62.67 -12.42
C GLY A 164 -0.55 -63.30 -12.29
N ALA A 165 -0.50 -64.36 -11.47
CA ALA A 165 0.46 -65.49 -11.51
C ALA A 165 1.87 -65.36 -10.90
N LYS A 166 2.00 -65.92 -9.69
CA LYS A 166 3.17 -66.66 -9.14
C LYS A 166 3.65 -67.77 -10.12
N PRO A 167 4.81 -68.47 -9.93
CA PRO A 167 5.70 -68.50 -8.75
C PRO A 167 7.22 -68.53 -9.07
N GLY A 168 8.06 -68.36 -8.03
CA GLY A 168 9.30 -69.15 -7.96
C GLY A 168 10.54 -68.46 -7.42
N LYS A 169 10.95 -68.95 -6.23
CA LYS A 169 12.34 -69.26 -5.84
C LYS A 169 13.23 -68.15 -5.24
N ALA A 170 13.25 -68.17 -3.90
CA ALA A 170 14.38 -68.11 -2.98
C ALA A 170 15.68 -67.38 -3.37
N ALA A 171 16.13 -66.43 -2.54
CA ALA A 171 17.37 -66.53 -1.73
C ALA A 171 17.59 -65.26 -0.89
N LYS A 172 18.31 -65.43 0.23
CA LYS A 172 18.61 -64.46 1.31
C LYS A 172 19.90 -63.63 0.95
N PRO A 173 20.49 -62.82 1.87
CA PRO A 173 20.77 -61.39 1.70
C PRO A 173 22.28 -61.03 1.50
N ALA A 174 22.60 -59.81 1.09
CA ALA A 174 23.96 -59.23 1.22
C ALA A 174 23.84 -57.69 1.21
N ALA A 175 24.11 -57.01 2.33
CA ALA A 175 25.42 -56.55 2.81
C ALA A 175 25.63 -55.07 2.46
N ALA A 176 25.66 -54.23 3.50
CA ALA A 176 26.02 -52.81 3.43
C ALA A 176 27.55 -52.65 3.51
N PRO A 177 28.15 -51.71 2.77
CA PRO A 177 29.43 -51.12 3.14
C PRO A 177 29.25 -49.75 3.81
N LYS A 178 30.06 -49.52 4.84
CA LYS A 178 30.24 -48.26 5.58
C LYS A 178 30.95 -47.20 4.71
N PRO A 179 30.77 -45.90 5.01
CA PRO A 179 31.47 -44.80 4.34
C PRO A 179 32.95 -44.71 4.74
N LEU A 180 33.77 -44.21 3.81
CA LEU A 180 35.18 -43.87 4.02
C LEU A 180 35.27 -42.35 4.21
N ASP A 181 35.70 -41.93 5.40
CA ASP A 181 36.25 -40.60 5.68
C ASP A 181 37.70 -40.55 5.17
N ASP A 182 38.02 -39.54 4.35
CA ASP A 182 39.12 -38.58 4.55
C ASP A 182 38.87 -37.34 3.67
#